data_AF-A0A920JME0-F1
#
_entry.id   AF-A0A920JME0-F1
#
_cell.length_a   1.000
_cell.length_b   1.000
_cell.length_c   1.000
_cell.angle_alpha   90.00
_cell.angle_beta   90.00
_cell.angle_gamma   90.00
#
_symmetry.space_group_name_H-M   'P 1'
#
loop_
_entity.id
_entity.type
_entity.pdbx_description
1 polymer ?
#
loop_
_entity_poly.entity_id
_entity_poly.type
_entity_poly.pdbx_seq_one_letter_code
_entity_poly.pdbx_strand_id
1 'polypeptide(L)' 'MFVPTIYIENSNDNMSVEVSDKKLHHLNQVLRLRDGDKVNISDGKGLSLMEILLIIV' A
#
# COMPACT_ATOMS: atom_id res chain seq x y z
N MET A 1 -11.41 -12.25 3.00
CA MET A 1 -10.96 -10.99 3.63
C MET A 1 -10.59 -10.04 2.49
N PHE A 2 -11.05 -8.80 2.52
CA PHE A 2 -10.73 -7.81 1.49
C PHE A 2 -9.32 -7.28 1.71
N VAL A 3 -8.49 -7.27 0.66
CA VAL A 3 -7.12 -6.74 0.67
C VAL A 3 -7.09 -5.55 -0.30
N PRO A 4 -6.94 -4.31 0.18
CA PRO A 4 -6.99 -3.14 -0.69
C PRO A 4 -5.73 -3.05 -1.55
N THR A 5 -5.89 -2.48 -2.75
CA THR A 5 -4.77 -2.20 -3.66
C THR A 5 -4.42 -0.72 -3.60
N ILE A 6 -3.15 -0.43 -3.35
CA ILE A 6 -2.55 0.90 -3.26
C ILE A 6 -1.73 1.14 -4.51
N TYR A 7 -2.04 2.21 -5.23
CA TYR A 7 -1.21 2.65 -6.35
C TYR A 7 0.04 3.37 -5.85
N ILE A 8 1.22 2.96 -6.30
CA ILE A 8 2.50 3.62 -6.01
C ILE A 8 3.34 3.68 -7.28
N GLU A 9 3.81 4.88 -7.61
CA GLU A 9 4.68 5.12 -8.76
C GLU A 9 6.11 4.63 -8.45
N ASN A 10 6.70 3.84 -9.35
CA ASN A 10 8.06 3.28 -9.22
C ASN A 10 8.32 2.52 -7.91
N SER A 11 7.45 1.56 -7.56
CA SER A 11 7.76 0.59 -6.51
C SER A 11 8.92 -0.31 -6.96
N ASN A 12 10.14 -0.07 -6.45
CA ASN A 12 11.23 -1.04 -6.56
C ASN A 12 10.95 -2.21 -5.61
N ASP A 13 11.10 -3.44 -6.07
CA ASP A 13 10.66 -4.70 -5.44
C ASP A 13 11.20 -5.00 -4.01
N ASN A 14 12.05 -4.14 -3.43
CA ASN A 14 12.78 -4.42 -2.18
C ASN A 14 12.90 -3.23 -1.20
N MET A 15 12.19 -2.12 -1.41
CA MET A 15 12.29 -0.97 -0.51
C MET A 15 10.93 -0.60 0.09
N SER A 16 10.95 -0.33 1.40
CA SER A 16 9.88 0.34 2.12
C SER A 16 9.33 1.49 1.28
N VAL A 17 8.03 1.46 1.02
CA VAL A 17 7.43 2.46 0.14
C VAL A 17 6.88 3.59 0.98
N GLU A 18 7.41 4.80 0.77
CA GLU A 18 6.93 5.99 1.43
C GLU A 18 5.59 6.43 0.82
N VAL A 19 4.61 6.68 1.67
CA VAL A 19 3.25 7.02 1.26
C VAL A 19 2.97 8.45 1.69
N SER A 20 2.53 9.30 0.76
CA SER A 20 2.20 10.69 1.08
C SER A 20 1.04 10.81 2.08
N ASP A 21 0.99 11.91 2.83
CA ASP A 21 -0.01 12.17 3.88
C ASP A 21 -1.46 11.96 3.42
N LYS A 22 -1.76 12.36 2.18
CA LYS A 22 -3.10 12.18 1.60
C LYS A 22 -3.47 10.71 1.45
N LYS A 23 -2.51 9.88 1.02
CA LYS A 23 -2.72 8.43 0.92
C LYS A 23 -2.77 7.80 2.30
N LEU A 24 -1.91 8.22 3.25
CA LEU A 24 -1.93 7.74 4.63
C LEU A 24 -3.29 7.99 5.31
N HIS A 25 -3.89 9.17 5.12
CA HIS A 25 -5.24 9.47 5.61
C HIS A 25 -6.27 8.48 5.06
N HIS A 26 -6.22 8.19 3.76
CA HIS A 26 -7.14 7.24 3.12
C HIS A 26 -6.95 5.81 3.67
N LEU A 27 -5.71 5.39 3.91
CA LEU A 27 -5.41 4.08 4.49
C LEU A 27 -5.89 3.97 5.94
N ASN A 28 -5.57 4.93 6.80
CA ASN A 28 -5.80 4.83 8.25
C ASN A 28 -7.19 5.29 8.68
N GLN A 29 -7.74 6.34 8.06
CA GLN A 29 -8.99 6.96 8.54
C GLN A 29 -10.22 6.44 7.77
N VAL A 30 -10.06 6.18 6.48
CA VAL A 30 -11.17 5.73 5.62
C VAL A 30 -11.21 4.21 5.54
N LEU A 31 -10.12 3.57 5.12
CA LEU A 31 -10.02 2.12 5.04
C LEU A 31 -9.77 1.46 6.40
N ARG A 32 -9.33 2.24 7.39
CA ARG A 32 -9.08 1.80 8.77
C ARG A 32 -8.07 0.65 8.86
N LEU A 33 -7.11 0.66 7.96
CA LEU A 33 -5.99 -0.28 7.98
C LEU A 33 -5.13 -0.02 9.20
N ARG A 34 -4.56 -1.10 9.72
CA ARG A 34 -3.67 -1.12 10.89
C ARG A 34 -2.33 -1.71 10.49
N ASP A 35 -1.35 -1.50 11.36
CA ASP A 35 -0.10 -2.24 11.28
C ASP A 35 -0.35 -3.74 11.22
N GLY A 36 0.34 -4.40 10.30
CA GLY A 36 0.18 -5.83 10.06
C GLY A 36 -0.95 -6.19 9.08
N ASP A 37 -1.75 -5.22 8.61
CA ASP A 37 -2.73 -5.51 7.56
C ASP A 37 -2.03 -5.74 6.22
N LYS A 38 -2.59 -6.67 5.44
CA LYS A 38 -2.12 -6.95 4.09
C LYS A 38 -2.64 -5.90 3.11
N VAL A 39 -1.77 -5.46 2.22
CA VAL A 39 -2.12 -4.54 1.14
C VAL A 39 -1.45 -5.00 -0.16
N ASN A 40 -2.12 -4.76 -1.28
CA ASN A 40 -1.53 -4.97 -2.59
C ASN A 40 -0.92 -3.66 -3.09
N ILE A 41 0.24 -3.70 -3.71
CA ILE A 41 0.88 -2.53 -4.35
C ILE A 41 0.75 -2.69 -5.86
N SER A 42 0.40 -1.62 -6.57
CA SER A 42 0.40 -1.60 -8.04
C SER A 42 1.07 -0.34 -8.58
N ASP A 43 1.86 -0.52 -9.64
CA ASP A 43 2.54 0.55 -10.37
C ASP A 43 1.75 1.06 -11.60
N GLY A 44 0.53 0.56 -11.81
CA GLY A 44 -0.32 0.94 -12.94
C GLY A 44 0.13 0.37 -14.30
N LYS A 45 1.20 -0.44 -14.37
CA LYS A 45 1.67 -1.08 -15.61
C LYS A 45 1.02 -2.45 -15.88
N GLY A 46 -0.04 -2.76 -15.15
CA GLY A 46 -0.95 -3.87 -15.43
C GLY A 46 -0.51 -5.26 -14.97
N LEU A 47 0.73 -5.44 -14.48
CA LEU A 47 1.25 -6.77 -14.12
C LEU A 47 1.95 -6.88 -12.77
N SER A 48 2.28 -5.78 -12.08
CA SER A 48 2.89 -5.86 -10.75
C SER A 48 1.82 -5.70 -9.67
N LEU A 49 1.43 -6.82 -9.07
CA LEU A 49 0.70 -6.88 -7.80
C LEU A 49 1.59 -7.63 -6.80
N MET A 50 2.23 -6.90 -5.90
CA MET A 50 2.88 -7.49 -4.73
C MET A 50 1.98 -7.32 -3.51
N GLU A 51 1.70 -8.42 -2.82
CA GLU A 51 1.09 -8.39 -1.48
C GLU A 51 2.20 -8.12 -0.46
N ILE A 52 2.04 -7.06 0.33
CA ILE A 52 2.97 -6.68 1.39
C ILE A 52 2.25 -6.45 2.71
N LEU A 53 3.01 -6.46 3.80
CA LEU A 53 2.55 -6.10 5.13
C LEU A 53 2.65 -4.58 5.31
N LEU A 54 1.57 -3.93 5.74
CA LEU A 54 1.57 -2.51 6.07
C LEU A 54 2.32 -2.28 7.40
N ILE A 55 3.27 -1.35 7.37
CA ILE A 55 3.99 -0.85 8.55
C ILE A 55 3.87 0.68 8.52
N ILE A 56 3.24 1.26 9.55
CA ILE A 56 3.07 2.69 9.77
C ILE A 56 4.14 3.10 10.78
N VAL A 57 5.12 3.90 10.35
CA VAL A 57 6.20 4.45 11.19
C VAL A 57 5.91 5.90 11.54
#